data_AF-A0A9W6Z303-F1
#
_entry.id   AF-A0A9W6Z303-F1
#
_cell.length_a   1.000
_cell.length_b   1.000
_cell.length_c   1.000
_cell.angle_alpha   90.00
_cell.angle_beta   90.00
_cell.angle_gamma   90.00
#
_symmetry.space_group_name_H-M   'P 1'
#
loop_
_entity.id
_entity.type
_entity.pdbx_description
1 polymer ?
#
loop_
_entity_poly.entity_id
_entity_poly.type
_entity_poly.pdbx_seq_one_letter_code
_entity_poly.pdbx_strand_id
1 'polypeptide(L)'
;MIQESGLRGGFMQATDEQVSSSSNNSLLNSKKKQKLSTSKPQSIDTKSWPENFKQLLDIHFRLNSYYTFLSSRKHVITTLDLLKEPVEKAIKRPLEQIDVARIACLIPDDVVFDYFDENQFVLEEKHFTWKDGYQQKDVDIYDLKDDVGEENHAKQLLVLEFIDGDLQKSKTNSSFTTKKQDLELPVYTQESIKRLIIKRNNKFKIIVDEFLKECREKGITDPWAELDLRAQSRVPKPFDYIDPIEEMVKNSLEGKGNTGSTERPTMSVMIDKLKQAPFYKDQIENGAEFVLDSRKAEYEDEETEFQLSPLLKAALQESKGINRLYSHQSEAMQAISQGKNVIISTSTSSGKSLVYQIPVLNSLETKLSTTAMYIFPTKALAQDQKRSLKDLLSFIDDSNFQNLVVETYDGDTEKKQRQFVRYNASIIFTNPDIIHASMLPNHQQWRRFLVNLKFVIVDELHMYKGLFGSHVALIMRRLRRVCSFLGNDDVCFISCSATLKDPVMHMHNIFGIELDSITHIDRDGSPSGCKHLVVWNPPYIDAGDKLAGRQNFISESAKIVVELMKNNVRTIVFCVVRKVVELLMKEVRSILQNGIDHRSQKDSNDVDVDYKDLLGQN
;
A
#
# COMPACT_ATOMS: atom_id res chain seq x y z
N MET A 1 -2.07 59.18 -17.42
CA MET A 1 -1.73 60.26 -16.48
C MET A 1 -0.64 59.74 -15.55
N ILE A 2 0.60 60.14 -15.84
CA ILE A 2 1.69 60.50 -14.91
C ILE A 2 2.27 59.37 -14.03
N GLN A 3 3.58 59.08 -13.94
CA GLN A 3 4.86 59.40 -14.61
C GLN A 3 5.88 58.45 -13.91
N GLU A 4 6.60 57.57 -14.61
CA GLU A 4 8.02 57.71 -14.97
C GLU A 4 8.93 58.55 -14.05
N SER A 5 9.96 57.92 -13.48
CA SER A 5 11.35 58.41 -13.55
C SER A 5 12.34 57.35 -13.03
N GLY A 6 13.20 56.84 -13.92
CA GLY A 6 14.44 56.16 -13.55
C GLY A 6 15.63 57.13 -13.46
N LEU A 7 16.80 56.59 -13.09
CA LEU A 7 18.19 57.01 -13.41
C LEU A 7 19.14 56.13 -12.57
N ARG A 8 19.86 55.16 -13.18
CA ARG A 8 21.25 55.21 -13.71
C ARG A 8 22.37 55.43 -12.67
N GLY A 9 23.16 54.37 -12.48
CA GLY A 9 24.59 54.32 -12.84
C GLY A 9 25.65 54.81 -11.82
N GLY A 10 26.62 53.93 -11.51
CA GLY A 10 27.87 54.32 -10.84
C GLY A 10 28.83 53.13 -10.62
N PHE A 11 29.94 53.14 -11.36
CA PHE A 11 31.08 52.21 -11.35
C PHE A 11 32.08 52.48 -10.20
N MET A 12 33.06 51.57 -10.05
CA MET A 12 34.32 51.63 -9.26
C MET A 12 34.18 51.25 -7.76
N GLN A 13 35.07 50.49 -7.11
CA GLN A 13 36.51 50.28 -7.34
C GLN A 13 36.98 48.99 -6.63
N ALA A 14 37.92 48.28 -7.25
CA ALA A 14 38.73 47.24 -6.63
C ALA A 14 39.95 47.88 -5.96
N THR A 15 40.38 47.34 -4.81
CA THR A 15 41.73 47.54 -4.29
C THR A 15 42.22 46.23 -3.66
N ASP A 16 43.20 45.62 -4.34
CA ASP A 16 44.16 44.67 -3.81
C ASP A 16 45.05 45.35 -2.76
N GLU A 17 45.37 44.64 -1.67
CA GLU A 17 46.61 44.86 -0.93
C GLU A 17 47.28 43.49 -0.66
N GLN A 18 48.39 43.27 -1.38
CA GLN A 18 49.45 42.32 -1.05
C GLN A 18 50.72 43.12 -0.73
N VAL A 19 51.38 42.84 0.40
CA VAL A 19 52.83 43.03 0.64
C VAL A 19 53.26 41.99 1.71
N SER A 20 53.79 40.82 1.31
CA SER A 20 55.22 40.42 1.26
C SER A 20 55.91 40.32 2.64
N SER A 21 56.11 39.11 3.21
CA SER A 21 57.31 38.24 3.12
C SER A 21 58.54 38.66 3.96
N SER A 22 58.92 37.82 4.94
CA SER A 22 60.25 37.15 5.01
C SER A 22 60.54 36.48 6.38
N SER A 23 60.77 35.16 6.30
CA SER A 23 61.84 34.34 6.88
C SER A 23 62.46 34.67 8.25
N ASN A 24 62.34 33.75 9.23
CA ASN A 24 63.45 32.86 9.65
C ASN A 24 63.12 31.96 10.86
N ASN A 25 63.27 30.65 10.63
CA ASN A 25 63.92 29.64 11.48
C ASN A 25 63.72 29.57 13.00
N SER A 26 63.13 28.42 13.38
CA SER A 26 63.76 27.35 14.17
C SER A 26 63.44 27.21 15.66
N LEU A 27 63.19 25.93 16.00
CA LEU A 27 63.40 25.26 17.29
C LEU A 27 62.40 25.55 18.42
N LEU A 28 61.37 24.70 18.52
CA LEU A 28 61.27 23.76 19.65
C LEU A 28 60.28 22.63 19.34
N ASN A 29 60.87 21.48 19.05
CA ASN A 29 60.27 20.18 18.86
C ASN A 29 59.91 19.50 20.20
N SER A 30 59.00 18.52 20.08
CA SER A 30 58.81 17.29 20.87
C SER A 30 57.60 17.32 21.83
N LYS A 31 56.66 16.36 21.81
CA LYS A 31 56.81 14.90 21.62
C LYS A 31 55.57 14.22 20.96
N LYS A 32 55.88 13.27 20.07
CA LYS A 32 55.23 11.96 19.81
C LYS A 32 53.82 11.92 19.17
N LYS A 33 53.79 12.02 17.83
CA LYS A 33 52.94 11.14 16.99
C LYS A 33 53.71 9.85 16.72
N GLN A 34 53.27 8.73 17.29
CA GLN A 34 53.74 7.41 16.93
C GLN A 34 53.25 7.09 15.52
N LYS A 35 54.21 6.91 14.59
CA LYS A 35 54.03 6.18 13.35
C LYS A 35 53.49 4.79 13.68
N LEU A 36 52.25 4.46 13.28
CA LEU A 36 51.96 3.07 12.96
C LEU A 36 52.61 2.77 11.61
N SER A 37 53.62 1.92 11.67
CA SER A 37 54.33 1.32 10.57
C SER A 37 53.37 0.76 9.53
N THR A 38 53.64 1.07 8.26
CA THR A 38 53.21 0.28 7.11
C THR A 38 53.80 -1.13 7.23
N SER A 39 53.05 -2.05 7.86
CA SER A 39 53.37 -3.48 7.83
C SER A 39 52.90 -4.05 6.49
N LYS A 40 53.81 -4.70 5.76
CA LYS A 40 53.46 -5.63 4.67
C LYS A 40 52.33 -6.56 5.14
N PRO A 41 51.41 -6.98 4.26
CA PRO A 41 50.35 -7.93 4.63
C PRO A 41 51.00 -9.18 5.20
N GLN A 42 50.70 -9.51 6.47
CA GLN A 42 51.13 -10.75 7.08
C GLN A 42 50.57 -11.90 6.24
N SER A 43 51.45 -12.68 5.62
CA SER A 43 51.07 -13.93 4.96
C SER A 43 50.64 -14.91 6.04
N ILE A 44 49.33 -15.03 6.26
CA ILE A 44 48.75 -16.06 7.14
C ILE A 44 49.07 -17.43 6.53
N ASP A 45 49.74 -18.30 7.28
CA ASP A 45 50.14 -19.63 6.81
C ASP A 45 48.95 -20.60 6.87
N THR A 46 48.17 -20.62 5.79
CA THR A 46 46.99 -21.47 5.61
C THR A 46 47.31 -22.97 5.57
N LYS A 47 48.60 -23.37 5.61
CA LYS A 47 49.01 -24.79 5.65
C LYS A 47 48.63 -25.48 6.95
N SER A 48 48.55 -24.74 8.05
CA SER A 48 48.27 -25.26 9.41
C SER A 48 46.78 -25.53 9.69
N TRP A 49 45.87 -25.18 8.77
CA TRP A 49 44.43 -25.33 8.99
C TRP A 49 43.94 -26.78 8.81
N PRO A 50 42.93 -27.21 9.60
CA PRO A 50 42.21 -28.45 9.35
C PRO A 50 41.62 -28.48 7.94
N GLU A 51 41.55 -29.67 7.34
CA GLU A 51 41.16 -29.86 5.94
C GLU A 51 39.76 -29.33 5.63
N ASN A 52 38.84 -29.40 6.60
CA ASN A 52 37.47 -28.88 6.47
C ASN A 52 37.42 -27.35 6.34
N PHE A 53 38.29 -26.60 7.04
CA PHE A 53 38.37 -25.14 6.91
C PHE A 53 39.06 -24.70 5.62
N LYS A 54 39.95 -25.55 5.06
CA LYS A 54 40.53 -25.33 3.72
C LYS A 54 39.47 -25.51 2.63
N GLN A 55 38.57 -26.48 2.79
CA GLN A 55 37.42 -26.67 1.90
C GLN A 55 36.43 -25.50 2.00
N LEU A 56 36.14 -25.02 3.22
CA LEU A 56 35.27 -23.85 3.43
C LEU A 56 35.85 -22.56 2.82
N LEU A 57 37.17 -22.40 2.85
CA LEU A 57 37.87 -21.29 2.19
C LEU A 57 37.76 -21.34 0.66
N ASP A 58 37.81 -22.53 0.06
CA ASP A 58 37.60 -22.69 -1.39
C ASP A 58 36.14 -22.41 -1.77
N ILE A 59 35.18 -22.89 -0.96
CA ILE A 59 33.75 -22.56 -1.13
C ILE A 59 33.52 -21.03 -1.07
N HIS A 60 34.06 -20.36 -0.05
CA HIS A 60 33.97 -18.89 0.08
C HIS A 60 34.64 -18.16 -1.11
N PHE A 61 35.82 -18.61 -1.54
CA PHE A 61 36.53 -18.01 -2.68
C PHE A 61 35.71 -18.08 -3.96
N ARG A 62 35.06 -19.22 -4.22
CA ARG A 62 34.22 -19.43 -5.41
C ARG A 62 32.92 -18.63 -5.30
N LEU A 63 32.20 -18.71 -4.19
CA LEU A 63 30.97 -17.95 -3.96
C LEU A 63 31.21 -16.45 -4.12
N ASN A 64 32.26 -15.92 -3.49
CA ASN A 64 32.62 -14.50 -3.59
C ASN A 64 33.00 -14.09 -5.03
N SER A 65 33.73 -14.93 -5.76
CA SER A 65 34.12 -14.64 -7.15
C SER A 65 32.91 -14.61 -8.10
N TYR A 66 32.01 -15.58 -8.00
CA TYR A 66 30.79 -15.65 -8.82
C TYR A 66 29.77 -14.58 -8.43
N TYR A 67 29.58 -14.36 -7.13
CA TYR A 67 28.74 -13.27 -6.62
C TYR A 67 29.21 -11.91 -7.12
N THR A 68 30.51 -11.59 -7.00
CA THR A 68 31.05 -10.30 -7.45
C THR A 68 30.90 -10.12 -8.96
N PHE A 69 30.97 -11.21 -9.74
CA PHE A 69 30.73 -11.19 -11.17
C PHE A 69 29.24 -10.95 -11.52
N LEU A 70 28.31 -11.63 -10.85
CA LEU A 70 26.87 -11.48 -11.09
C LEU A 70 26.32 -10.14 -10.59
N SER A 71 26.74 -9.71 -9.40
CA SER A 71 26.41 -8.40 -8.81
C SER A 71 26.88 -7.22 -9.67
N SER A 72 27.89 -7.42 -10.54
CA SER A 72 28.31 -6.39 -11.50
C SER A 72 27.36 -6.20 -12.68
N ARG A 73 26.35 -7.06 -12.88
CA ARG A 73 25.37 -6.98 -13.96
C ARG A 73 24.08 -6.32 -13.46
N LYS A 74 23.62 -5.28 -14.16
CA LYS A 74 22.50 -4.39 -13.77
C LYS A 74 21.13 -5.04 -13.47
N HIS A 75 20.91 -6.31 -13.77
CA HIS A 75 19.56 -6.89 -13.80
C HIS A 75 19.53 -8.36 -13.34
N VAL A 76 20.46 -8.78 -12.47
CA VAL A 76 20.49 -10.15 -11.96
C VAL A 76 20.53 -10.12 -10.43
N ILE A 77 19.46 -10.61 -9.80
CA ILE A 77 19.45 -10.88 -8.36
C ILE A 77 20.32 -12.11 -8.12
N THR A 78 21.24 -12.02 -7.18
CA THR A 78 22.13 -13.13 -6.80
C THR A 78 21.39 -14.12 -5.90
N THR A 79 20.49 -14.90 -6.49
CA THR A 79 19.84 -16.01 -5.79
C THR A 79 20.80 -17.18 -5.62
N LEU A 80 20.63 -17.97 -4.56
CA LEU A 80 21.45 -19.15 -4.31
C LEU A 80 21.32 -20.16 -5.46
N ASP A 81 20.14 -20.28 -6.07
CA ASP A 81 19.89 -21.20 -7.20
C ASP A 81 20.74 -20.85 -8.44
N LEU A 82 20.95 -19.55 -8.71
CA LEU A 82 21.82 -19.10 -9.81
C LEU A 82 23.32 -19.29 -9.50
N LEU A 83 23.69 -19.24 -8.22
CA LEU A 83 25.07 -19.44 -7.77
C LEU A 83 25.44 -20.92 -7.59
N LYS A 84 24.44 -21.79 -7.42
CA LYS A 84 24.60 -23.21 -7.11
C LYS A 84 25.30 -23.97 -8.24
N GLU A 85 24.75 -23.93 -9.46
CA GLU A 85 25.30 -24.68 -10.60
C GLU A 85 26.79 -24.38 -10.93
N PRO A 86 27.22 -23.10 -11.02
CA PRO A 86 28.62 -22.78 -11.31
C PRO A 86 29.58 -23.18 -10.19
N VAL A 87 29.14 -23.06 -8.94
CA VAL A 87 29.96 -23.37 -7.75
C VAL A 87 30.09 -24.88 -7.55
N GLU A 88 29.01 -25.65 -7.74
CA GLU A 88 29.04 -27.12 -7.68
C GLU A 88 29.93 -27.75 -8.75
N LYS A 89 29.90 -27.22 -9.98
CA LYS A 89 30.81 -27.66 -11.06
C LYS A 89 32.28 -27.39 -10.74
N ALA A 90 32.58 -26.31 -10.04
CA ALA A 90 33.95 -25.96 -9.65
C ALA A 90 34.46 -26.79 -8.46
N ILE A 91 33.59 -27.13 -7.51
CA ILE A 91 33.93 -27.83 -6.26
C ILE A 91 33.77 -29.36 -6.39
N LYS A 92 33.08 -29.84 -7.44
CA LYS A 92 32.77 -31.27 -7.68
C LYS A 92 32.00 -31.94 -6.53
N ARG A 93 31.23 -31.15 -5.78
CA ARG A 93 30.37 -31.57 -4.66
C ARG A 93 29.09 -30.71 -4.68
N PRO A 94 27.92 -31.24 -4.29
CA PRO A 94 26.71 -30.43 -4.09
C PRO A 94 26.93 -29.37 -3.00
N LEU A 95 26.45 -28.15 -3.24
CA LEU A 95 26.50 -27.03 -2.29
C LEU A 95 25.25 -27.10 -1.39
N GLU A 96 25.45 -27.38 -0.11
CA GLU A 96 24.35 -27.44 0.85
C GLU A 96 24.11 -26.07 1.49
N GLN A 97 22.86 -25.74 1.86
CA GLN A 97 22.53 -24.46 2.51
C GLN A 97 23.30 -24.25 3.82
N ILE A 98 23.67 -25.34 4.49
CA ILE A 98 24.50 -25.31 5.70
C ILE A 98 25.92 -24.79 5.41
N ASP A 99 26.49 -25.02 4.23
CA ASP A 99 27.82 -24.52 3.85
C ASP A 99 27.84 -22.99 3.73
N VAL A 100 26.75 -22.42 3.21
CA VAL A 100 26.56 -20.96 3.11
C VAL A 100 26.24 -20.36 4.48
N ALA A 101 25.44 -21.05 5.30
CA ALA A 101 25.15 -20.64 6.68
C ALA A 101 26.42 -20.65 7.56
N ARG A 102 27.37 -21.59 7.35
CA ARG A 102 28.70 -21.59 8.01
C ARG A 102 29.50 -20.32 7.69
N ILE A 103 29.47 -19.88 6.43
CA ILE A 103 30.14 -18.65 5.98
C ILE A 103 29.45 -17.42 6.56
N ALA A 104 28.12 -17.35 6.48
CA ALA A 104 27.33 -16.26 7.06
C ALA A 104 27.48 -16.18 8.60
N CYS A 105 27.72 -17.32 9.26
CA CYS A 105 27.97 -17.34 10.70
C CYS A 105 29.34 -16.75 11.08
N LEU A 106 30.37 -16.97 10.26
CA LEU A 106 31.69 -16.41 10.47
C LEU A 106 31.74 -14.91 10.14
N ILE A 107 30.90 -14.43 9.22
CA ILE A 107 30.83 -13.01 8.85
C ILE A 107 29.37 -12.48 8.92
N PRO A 108 28.81 -12.29 10.12
CA PRO A 108 27.39 -11.92 10.27
C PRO A 108 27.08 -10.51 9.79
N ASP A 109 28.04 -9.58 9.84
CA ASP A 109 27.82 -8.17 9.46
C ASP A 109 28.06 -7.88 7.97
N ASP A 110 28.72 -8.79 7.23
CA ASP A 110 29.02 -8.58 5.80
C ASP A 110 28.26 -9.54 4.87
N VAL A 111 27.41 -10.45 5.37
CA VAL A 111 26.67 -11.43 4.55
C VAL A 111 25.20 -11.48 4.95
N VAL A 112 24.31 -11.17 4.01
CA VAL A 112 22.86 -11.41 4.11
C VAL A 112 22.57 -12.74 3.43
N PHE A 113 21.98 -13.66 4.18
CA PHE A 113 21.51 -14.94 3.66
C PHE A 113 20.11 -15.19 4.21
N ASP A 114 19.06 -14.87 3.44
CA ASP A 114 17.67 -14.95 3.87
C ASP A 114 16.70 -15.15 2.68
N TYR A 115 15.47 -15.59 2.96
CA TYR A 115 14.40 -15.69 1.96
C TYR A 115 13.71 -14.34 1.77
N PHE A 116 13.55 -13.95 0.51
CA PHE A 116 12.80 -12.75 0.12
C PHE A 116 11.70 -13.13 -0.87
N ASP A 117 10.59 -12.40 -0.82
CA ASP A 117 9.50 -12.53 -1.79
C ASP A 117 9.95 -11.96 -3.15
N GLU A 118 9.69 -12.71 -4.25
CA GLU A 118 9.92 -12.25 -5.62
C GLU A 118 9.29 -10.87 -5.87
N ASN A 119 8.14 -10.58 -5.25
CA ASN A 119 7.43 -9.30 -5.40
C ASN A 119 8.11 -8.11 -4.70
N GLN A 120 9.06 -8.35 -3.77
CA GLN A 120 9.84 -7.29 -3.15
C GLN A 120 10.98 -6.79 -4.05
N PHE A 121 11.28 -7.52 -5.12
CA PHE A 121 12.25 -7.11 -6.12
C PHE A 121 11.53 -6.46 -7.30
N VAL A 122 11.76 -5.16 -7.50
CA VAL A 122 11.33 -4.49 -8.73
C VAL A 122 12.25 -4.92 -9.87
N LEU A 123 11.93 -6.02 -10.54
CA LEU A 123 12.58 -6.39 -11.79
C LEU A 123 11.72 -5.93 -12.96
N GLU A 124 12.30 -5.05 -13.79
CA GLU A 124 11.73 -4.65 -15.07
C GLU A 124 11.64 -5.87 -16.00
N GLU A 125 10.45 -6.44 -16.20
CA GLU A 125 10.24 -7.48 -17.20
C GLU A 125 10.24 -6.88 -18.61
N LYS A 126 11.17 -7.32 -19.47
CA LYS A 126 11.20 -6.95 -20.89
C LYS A 126 10.37 -7.93 -21.69
N HIS A 127 9.18 -7.52 -22.11
CA HIS A 127 8.35 -8.32 -23.01
C HIS A 127 8.71 -8.03 -24.48
N PHE A 128 9.00 -9.09 -25.24
CA PHE A 128 9.21 -8.98 -26.69
C PHE A 128 7.88 -9.12 -27.43
N THR A 129 7.56 -8.13 -28.26
CA THR A 129 6.48 -8.25 -29.25
C THR A 129 7.05 -8.17 -30.66
N TRP A 130 6.55 -9.03 -31.56
CA TRP A 130 7.04 -9.13 -32.94
C TRP A 130 6.86 -7.85 -33.77
N LYS A 131 5.98 -6.93 -33.35
CA LYS A 131 5.76 -5.64 -34.02
C LYS A 131 6.69 -4.53 -33.54
N ASP A 132 7.00 -4.49 -32.24
CA ASP A 132 7.65 -3.32 -31.62
C ASP A 132 8.95 -3.65 -30.86
N GLY A 133 9.44 -4.90 -30.94
CA GLY A 133 10.65 -5.34 -30.26
C GLY A 133 10.46 -5.53 -28.76
N TYR A 134 11.56 -5.45 -27.99
CA TYR A 134 11.49 -5.49 -26.52
C TYR A 134 10.90 -4.18 -26.00
N GLN A 135 9.71 -4.25 -25.40
CA GLN A 135 9.11 -3.11 -24.73
C GLN A 135 9.31 -3.22 -23.21
N GLN A 136 9.56 -2.06 -22.60
CA GLN A 136 9.70 -1.86 -21.17
C GLN A 136 8.31 -1.49 -20.64
N LYS A 137 7.74 -2.32 -19.76
CA LYS A 137 6.49 -2.01 -19.04
C LYS A 137 6.87 -1.67 -17.59
N ASP A 138 6.33 -0.59 -17.04
CA ASP A 138 6.38 -0.36 -15.60
C ASP A 138 5.58 -1.47 -14.90
N VAL A 139 6.19 -2.12 -13.90
CA VAL A 139 5.53 -3.16 -13.10
C VAL A 139 4.48 -2.48 -12.24
N ASP A 140 3.20 -2.74 -12.51
CA ASP A 140 2.11 -2.28 -11.66
C ASP A 140 1.92 -3.26 -10.51
N ILE A 141 2.13 -2.79 -9.27
CA ILE A 141 1.98 -3.59 -8.04
C ILE A 141 0.53 -4.10 -7.86
N TYR A 142 -0.42 -3.59 -8.64
CA TYR A 142 -1.82 -4.01 -8.65
C TYR A 142 -2.21 -4.99 -9.77
N ASP A 143 -1.27 -5.40 -10.64
CA ASP A 143 -1.52 -6.46 -11.63
C ASP A 143 -1.51 -7.83 -10.89
N LEU A 144 -2.68 -8.20 -10.33
CA LEU A 144 -2.89 -9.51 -9.72
C LEU A 144 -2.76 -10.59 -10.81
N LYS A 145 -1.82 -11.54 -10.65
CA LYS A 145 -1.77 -12.74 -11.51
C LYS A 145 -3.05 -13.55 -11.33
N ASP A 146 -3.61 -14.04 -12.44
CA ASP A 146 -4.88 -14.77 -12.47
C ASP A 146 -4.90 -15.98 -11.52
N ASP A 147 -5.96 -16.07 -10.70
CA ASP A 147 -6.33 -17.22 -9.86
C ASP A 147 -6.64 -18.46 -10.73
N VAL A 148 -5.61 -19.20 -11.15
CA VAL A 148 -5.78 -20.52 -11.77
C VAL A 148 -5.02 -21.57 -10.97
N GLY A 149 -5.64 -22.01 -9.87
CA GLY A 149 -5.65 -23.42 -9.47
C GLY A 149 -4.37 -24.09 -8.94
N GLU A 150 -3.26 -23.38 -8.74
CA GLU A 150 -2.11 -23.89 -7.99
C GLU A 150 -1.94 -23.09 -6.69
N GLU A 151 -1.70 -23.79 -5.58
CA GLU A 151 -1.53 -23.24 -4.23
C GLU A 151 -0.62 -21.99 -4.27
N ASN A 152 -1.18 -20.84 -3.91
CA ASN A 152 -0.52 -19.52 -3.88
C ASN A 152 0.56 -19.45 -2.79
N HIS A 153 1.65 -20.18 -2.96
CA HIS A 153 2.90 -19.85 -2.31
C HIS A 153 3.61 -18.82 -3.18
N ALA A 154 3.64 -17.55 -2.75
CA ALA A 154 4.50 -16.54 -3.33
C ALA A 154 5.90 -17.14 -3.53
N LYS A 155 6.46 -17.07 -4.73
CA LYS A 155 7.73 -17.74 -5.05
C LYS A 155 8.85 -17.07 -4.26
N GLN A 156 9.36 -17.76 -3.24
CA GLN A 156 10.40 -17.23 -2.37
C GLN A 156 11.78 -17.49 -2.95
N LEU A 157 12.60 -16.44 -3.04
CA LEU A 157 13.96 -16.51 -3.53
C LEU A 157 14.91 -16.48 -2.34
N LEU A 158 15.77 -17.49 -2.23
CA LEU A 158 16.86 -17.51 -1.27
C LEU A 158 18.00 -16.63 -1.80
N VAL A 159 18.20 -15.46 -1.18
CA VAL A 159 19.17 -14.47 -1.64
C VAL A 159 20.43 -14.52 -0.79
N LEU A 160 21.59 -14.45 -1.46
CA LEU A 160 22.90 -14.30 -0.83
C LEU A 160 23.50 -12.97 -1.29
N GLU A 161 23.71 -12.04 -0.36
CA GLU A 161 24.30 -10.72 -0.60
C GLU A 161 25.53 -10.49 0.29
N PHE A 162 26.62 -9.96 -0.28
CA PHE A 162 27.77 -9.48 0.50
C PHE A 162 27.69 -7.96 0.64
N ILE A 163 27.55 -7.46 1.87
CA ILE A 163 27.51 -6.03 2.20
C ILE A 163 28.94 -5.49 2.30
N ASP A 164 29.36 -4.67 1.33
CA ASP A 164 30.57 -3.86 1.46
C ASP A 164 30.19 -2.39 1.65
N GLY A 165 30.59 -1.80 2.78
CA GLY A 165 30.41 -0.36 3.01
C GLY A 165 30.89 0.48 1.81
N ASP A 166 29.97 1.31 1.31
CA ASP A 166 30.04 2.24 0.17
C ASP A 166 31.30 2.19 -0.72
N LEU A 167 31.11 1.71 -1.94
CA LEU A 167 32.03 1.91 -3.06
C LEU A 167 32.19 3.42 -3.35
N GLN A 168 33.31 4.02 -2.94
CA GLN A 168 33.65 5.38 -3.36
C GLN A 168 33.88 5.46 -4.88
N LYS A 169 33.07 6.32 -5.51
CA LYS A 169 33.00 6.64 -6.94
C LYS A 169 34.36 7.16 -7.45
N SER A 170 34.95 6.52 -8.45
CA SER A 170 36.07 7.14 -9.17
C SER A 170 35.53 8.24 -10.08
N LYS A 171 35.84 9.51 -9.78
CA LYS A 171 35.57 10.64 -10.68
C LYS A 171 36.48 10.53 -11.91
N THR A 172 35.92 10.19 -13.07
CA THR A 172 36.57 10.46 -14.36
C THR A 172 36.15 11.85 -14.82
N ASN A 173 37.13 12.75 -14.98
CA ASN A 173 36.93 14.09 -15.52
C ASN A 173 36.66 14.01 -17.03
N SER A 174 35.46 14.37 -17.47
CA SER A 174 35.25 14.88 -18.83
C SER A 174 34.12 15.90 -18.84
N SER A 175 34.47 17.11 -19.28
CA SER A 175 33.69 18.33 -19.29
C SER A 175 32.56 18.32 -20.34
N PHE A 176 31.41 18.88 -19.95
CA PHE A 176 30.45 19.67 -20.74
C PHE A 176 30.02 19.18 -22.14
N THR A 177 28.77 18.74 -22.29
CA THR A 177 27.83 19.24 -23.32
C THR A 177 26.40 18.73 -23.09
N THR A 178 25.44 19.60 -23.34
CA THR A 178 23.99 19.45 -23.25
C THR A 178 23.44 18.44 -24.28
N LYS A 179 22.85 17.33 -23.83
CA LYS A 179 21.69 16.65 -24.45
C LYS A 179 21.18 15.52 -23.55
N LYS A 180 19.86 15.35 -23.57
CA LYS A 180 19.09 14.34 -22.85
C LYS A 180 19.32 12.98 -23.53
N GLN A 181 20.35 12.24 -23.13
CA GLN A 181 20.54 10.83 -23.46
C GLN A 181 21.60 10.23 -22.53
N ASP A 182 21.23 9.10 -21.94
CA ASP A 182 22.06 8.10 -21.24
C ASP A 182 22.77 8.55 -19.94
N LEU A 183 22.10 8.27 -18.82
CA LEU A 183 22.78 7.94 -17.56
C LEU A 183 23.61 6.67 -17.79
N GLU A 184 24.81 6.83 -18.36
CA GLU A 184 25.81 5.76 -18.38
C GLU A 184 26.25 5.47 -16.94
N LEU A 185 25.78 4.34 -16.45
CA LEU A 185 26.10 3.80 -15.13
C LEU A 185 27.48 3.12 -15.17
N PRO A 186 28.23 3.17 -14.06
CA PRO A 186 29.66 2.88 -14.04
C PRO A 186 29.95 1.41 -14.38
N VAL A 187 30.83 1.20 -15.36
CA VAL A 187 31.44 -0.11 -15.63
C VAL A 187 32.58 -0.31 -14.62
N TYR A 188 32.43 -1.22 -13.67
CA TYR A 188 33.54 -1.62 -12.80
C TYR A 188 34.70 -2.14 -13.67
N THR A 189 35.86 -1.50 -13.59
CA THR A 189 37.05 -2.00 -14.31
C THR A 189 37.45 -3.36 -13.75
N GLN A 190 37.93 -4.28 -14.59
CA GLN A 190 38.33 -5.65 -14.19
C GLN A 190 39.32 -5.66 -13.01
N GLU A 191 40.12 -4.61 -12.87
CA GLU A 191 41.06 -4.43 -11.76
C GLU A 191 40.40 -4.07 -10.42
N SER A 192 39.29 -3.34 -10.44
CA SER A 192 38.52 -2.99 -9.24
C SER A 192 37.80 -4.23 -8.67
N ILE A 193 37.22 -5.04 -9.54
CA ILE A 193 36.59 -6.33 -9.21
C ILE A 193 37.62 -7.29 -8.58
N LYS A 194 38.81 -7.44 -9.19
CA LYS A 194 39.89 -8.29 -8.65
C LYS A 194 40.36 -7.82 -7.27
N ARG A 195 40.51 -6.51 -7.06
CA ARG A 195 40.89 -5.94 -5.75
C ARG A 195 39.84 -6.24 -4.67
N LEU A 196 38.56 -6.19 -5.02
CA LEU A 196 37.45 -6.44 -4.09
C LEU A 196 37.37 -7.93 -3.68
N ILE A 197 37.53 -8.84 -4.63
CA ILE A 197 37.63 -10.29 -4.35
C ILE A 197 38.80 -10.59 -3.42
N ILE A 198 39.98 -10.00 -3.66
CA ILE A 198 41.16 -10.19 -2.81
C ILE A 198 40.94 -9.63 -1.40
N LYS A 199 40.30 -8.46 -1.27
CA LYS A 199 40.00 -7.84 0.03
C LYS A 199 39.08 -8.72 0.88
N ARG A 200 37.96 -9.19 0.31
CA ARG A 200 37.00 -10.08 0.98
C ARG A 200 37.64 -11.41 1.41
N ASN A 201 38.45 -12.02 0.54
CA ASN A 201 39.14 -13.27 0.87
C ASN A 201 40.19 -13.10 1.97
N ASN A 202 40.86 -11.95 2.04
CA ASN A 202 41.81 -11.68 3.12
C ASN A 202 41.08 -11.41 4.45
N LYS A 203 39.93 -10.71 4.43
CA LYS A 203 39.10 -10.50 5.62
C LYS A 203 38.59 -11.83 6.18
N PHE A 204 38.07 -12.71 5.32
CA PHE A 204 37.64 -14.05 5.72
C PHE A 204 38.78 -14.88 6.33
N LYS A 205 40.00 -14.81 5.78
CA LYS A 205 41.16 -15.51 6.35
C LYS A 205 41.54 -15.04 7.75
N ILE A 206 41.41 -13.75 8.03
CA ILE A 206 41.68 -13.18 9.35
C ILE A 206 40.65 -13.67 10.36
N ILE A 207 39.37 -13.65 9.98
CA ILE A 207 38.25 -14.07 10.83
C ILE A 207 38.31 -15.58 11.15
N VAL A 208 38.68 -16.42 10.18
CA VAL A 208 38.86 -17.86 10.42
C VAL A 208 40.03 -18.13 11.37
N ASP A 209 41.13 -17.37 11.27
CA ASP A 209 42.27 -17.52 12.20
C ASP A 209 41.92 -17.04 13.63
N GLU A 210 41.10 -16.00 13.75
CA GLU A 210 40.57 -15.51 15.02
C GLU A 210 39.61 -16.52 15.67
N PHE A 211 38.69 -17.11 14.90
CA PHE A 211 37.79 -18.17 15.35
C PHE A 211 38.55 -19.42 15.82
N LEU A 212 39.61 -19.82 15.10
CA LEU A 212 40.47 -20.95 15.49
C LEU A 212 41.34 -20.64 16.71
N LYS A 213 41.62 -19.38 17.03
CA LYS A 213 42.27 -18.97 18.28
C LYS A 213 41.29 -19.01 19.45
N GLU A 214 40.07 -18.49 19.25
CA GLU A 214 39.00 -18.52 20.26
C GLU A 214 38.64 -19.95 20.67
N CYS A 215 38.56 -20.88 19.71
CA CYS A 215 38.31 -22.30 19.99
C CYS A 215 39.45 -22.96 20.78
N ARG A 216 40.71 -22.54 20.53
CA ARG A 216 41.90 -23.01 21.27
C ARG A 216 41.94 -22.48 22.69
N GLU A 217 41.53 -21.23 22.91
CA GLU A 217 41.44 -20.60 24.24
C GLU A 217 40.31 -21.20 25.09
N LYS A 218 39.19 -21.58 24.46
CA LYS A 218 38.03 -22.20 25.12
C LYS A 218 38.14 -23.72 25.33
N GLY A 219 39.22 -24.35 24.87
CA GLY A 219 39.48 -25.78 25.07
C GLY A 219 38.53 -26.72 24.30
N ILE A 220 37.96 -26.25 23.18
CA ILE A 220 37.00 -27.03 22.37
C ILE A 220 37.76 -28.10 21.57
N THR A 221 37.37 -29.37 21.73
CA THR A 221 38.02 -30.54 21.11
C THR A 221 37.78 -30.67 19.60
N ASP A 222 36.69 -30.12 19.07
CA ASP A 222 36.43 -30.05 17.63
C ASP A 222 35.82 -28.69 17.22
N PRO A 223 36.63 -27.76 16.66
CA PRO A 223 36.17 -26.47 16.14
C PRO A 223 35.15 -26.58 15.00
N TRP A 224 35.06 -27.72 14.30
CA TRP A 224 34.12 -27.91 13.20
C TRP A 224 32.69 -28.17 13.70
N ALA A 225 32.53 -29.03 14.72
CA ALA A 225 31.23 -29.33 15.33
C ALA A 225 30.57 -28.09 15.97
N GLU A 226 31.38 -27.20 16.58
CA GLU A 226 30.88 -25.94 17.15
C GLU A 226 30.39 -24.97 16.07
N LEU A 227 31.08 -24.91 14.93
CA LEU A 227 30.64 -24.09 13.79
C LEU A 227 29.34 -24.64 13.17
N ASP A 228 29.21 -25.97 13.09
CA ASP A 228 28.00 -26.64 12.61
C ASP A 228 26.78 -26.34 13.49
N LEU A 229 26.94 -26.40 14.81
CA LEU A 229 25.88 -26.10 15.76
C LEU A 229 25.40 -24.64 15.63
N ARG A 230 26.34 -23.69 15.49
CA ARG A 230 26.01 -22.26 15.28
C ARG A 230 25.37 -22.01 13.91
N ALA A 231 25.86 -22.67 12.87
CA ALA A 231 25.33 -22.55 11.51
C ALA A 231 23.91 -23.12 11.40
N GLN A 232 23.60 -24.24 12.06
CA GLN A 232 22.26 -24.84 12.07
C GLN A 232 21.18 -23.88 12.59
N SER A 233 21.50 -23.05 13.59
CA SER A 233 20.57 -22.06 14.14
C SER A 233 20.28 -20.88 13.19
N ARG A 234 21.09 -20.69 12.15
CA ARG A 234 21.03 -19.58 11.18
C ARG A 234 20.67 -20.02 9.76
N VAL A 235 20.28 -21.28 9.55
CA VAL A 235 19.77 -21.72 8.25
C VAL A 235 18.39 -21.06 8.03
N PRO A 236 18.21 -20.26 6.97
CA PRO A 236 16.93 -19.60 6.68
C PRO A 236 15.85 -20.65 6.43
N LYS A 237 14.62 -20.38 6.90
CA LYS A 237 13.44 -21.19 6.60
C LYS A 237 12.51 -20.38 5.70
N PRO A 238 11.80 -21.02 4.76
CA PRO A 238 10.78 -20.32 3.97
C PRO A 238 9.70 -19.76 4.91
N PHE A 239 9.20 -18.56 4.59
CA PHE A 239 8.10 -17.95 5.32
C PHE A 239 6.78 -18.58 4.85
N ASP A 240 5.95 -19.09 5.76
CA ASP A 240 4.57 -19.38 5.38
C ASP A 240 3.82 -18.06 5.29
N TYR A 241 3.53 -17.59 4.07
CA TYR A 241 2.66 -16.43 3.87
C TYR A 241 1.24 -16.82 4.24
N ILE A 242 0.72 -16.22 5.31
CA ILE A 242 -0.67 -16.34 5.71
C ILE A 242 -1.32 -15.03 5.29
N ASP A 243 -2.35 -15.09 4.43
CA ASP A 243 -3.09 -13.89 4.02
C ASP A 243 -3.68 -13.21 5.27
N PRO A 244 -3.36 -11.93 5.54
CA PRO A 244 -3.87 -11.21 6.70
C PRO A 244 -5.39 -11.20 6.81
N ILE A 245 -6.10 -11.27 5.68
CA ILE A 245 -7.56 -11.33 5.61
C ILE A 245 -8.04 -12.72 6.01
N GLU A 246 -7.41 -13.79 5.50
CA GLU A 246 -7.73 -15.16 5.90
C GLU A 246 -7.41 -15.41 7.37
N GLU A 247 -6.30 -14.89 7.89
CA GLU A 247 -5.97 -14.97 9.31
C GLU A 247 -6.96 -14.17 10.15
N MET A 248 -7.37 -12.96 9.71
CA MET A 248 -8.42 -12.20 10.38
C MET A 248 -9.76 -12.95 10.40
N VAL A 249 -10.13 -13.59 9.29
CA VAL A 249 -11.37 -14.37 9.18
C VAL A 249 -11.28 -15.63 10.04
N LYS A 250 -10.16 -16.34 10.00
CA LYS A 250 -9.90 -17.55 10.80
C LYS A 250 -9.84 -17.25 12.30
N ASN A 251 -9.17 -16.18 12.71
CA ASN A 251 -9.17 -15.70 14.10
C ASN A 251 -10.57 -15.20 14.54
N SER A 252 -11.36 -14.67 13.61
CA SER A 252 -12.76 -14.29 13.88
C SER A 252 -13.69 -15.50 13.98
N LEU A 253 -13.42 -16.58 13.24
CA LEU A 253 -14.22 -17.82 13.22
C LEU A 253 -13.83 -18.78 14.37
N GLU A 254 -12.55 -18.87 14.73
CA GLU A 254 -12.06 -19.79 15.76
C GLU A 254 -12.30 -19.30 17.20
N GLY A 255 -12.83 -18.08 17.40
CA GLY A 255 -13.12 -17.56 18.73
C GLY A 255 -11.90 -17.46 19.65
N LYS A 256 -10.68 -17.67 19.13
CA LYS A 256 -9.41 -17.46 19.84
C LYS A 256 -9.10 -15.97 19.87
N GLY A 257 -9.95 -15.22 20.56
CA GLY A 257 -9.50 -14.00 21.21
C GLY A 257 -8.36 -14.41 22.15
N ASN A 258 -7.19 -13.79 21.99
CA ASN A 258 -6.06 -13.94 22.89
C ASN A 258 -6.56 -14.00 24.34
N THR A 259 -6.31 -15.11 25.03
CA THR A 259 -6.65 -15.35 26.44
C THR A 259 -5.71 -14.60 27.39
N GLY A 260 -5.42 -13.33 27.06
CA GLY A 260 -4.83 -12.35 27.96
C GLY A 260 -5.86 -11.26 28.20
N SER A 261 -6.43 -11.22 29.41
CA SER A 261 -7.39 -10.23 29.89
C SER A 261 -7.10 -8.81 29.37
N THR A 262 -7.86 -8.31 28.39
CA THR A 262 -7.94 -6.87 28.08
C THR A 262 -9.23 -6.60 27.32
N GLU A 263 -10.30 -6.23 28.04
CA GLU A 263 -11.41 -5.51 27.41
C GLU A 263 -10.84 -4.32 26.62
N ARG A 264 -11.24 -4.17 25.35
CA ARG A 264 -10.86 -3.01 24.56
C ARG A 264 -11.31 -1.76 25.33
N PRO A 265 -10.40 -0.83 25.68
CA PRO A 265 -10.78 0.36 26.43
C PRO A 265 -11.77 1.19 25.61
N THR A 266 -12.69 1.86 26.30
CA THR A 266 -13.56 2.85 25.64
C THR A 266 -12.72 4.00 25.08
N MET A 267 -13.21 4.68 24.04
CA MET A 267 -12.47 5.78 23.43
C MET A 267 -12.21 6.92 24.42
N SER A 268 -13.10 7.16 25.38
CA SER A 268 -12.86 8.11 26.48
C SER A 268 -11.62 7.74 27.30
N VAL A 269 -11.53 6.49 27.75
CA VAL A 269 -10.35 5.98 28.49
C VAL A 269 -9.10 6.01 27.63
N MET A 270 -9.22 5.74 26.32
CA MET A 270 -8.09 5.81 25.40
C MET A 270 -7.57 7.25 25.23
N ILE A 271 -8.47 8.24 25.15
CA ILE A 271 -8.09 9.66 25.09
C ILE A 271 -7.39 10.08 26.40
N ASP A 272 -7.89 9.65 27.55
CA ASP A 272 -7.24 9.92 28.84
C ASP A 272 -5.85 9.26 28.93
N LYS A 273 -5.70 8.04 28.42
CA LYS A 273 -4.39 7.39 28.28
C LYS A 273 -3.44 8.16 27.37
N LEU A 274 -3.93 8.67 26.23
CA LEU A 274 -3.14 9.50 25.33
C LEU A 274 -2.70 10.81 26.02
N LYS A 275 -3.57 11.43 26.82
CA LYS A 275 -3.23 12.63 27.62
C LYS A 275 -2.20 12.33 28.73
N GLN A 276 -2.12 11.08 29.20
CA GLN A 276 -1.13 10.63 30.20
C GLN A 276 0.19 10.13 29.58
N ALA A 277 0.25 9.98 28.26
CA ALA A 277 1.43 9.44 27.59
C ALA A 277 2.62 10.40 27.69
N PRO A 278 3.87 9.90 27.77
CA PRO A 278 5.06 10.74 27.95
C PRO A 278 5.34 11.69 26.78
N PHE A 279 4.79 11.39 25.61
CA PHE A 279 4.89 12.26 24.43
C PHE A 279 3.80 13.35 24.39
N TYR A 280 2.83 13.34 25.31
CA TYR A 280 1.81 14.38 25.39
C TYR A 280 2.34 15.65 26.07
N LYS A 281 2.14 16.78 25.40
CA LYS A 281 2.55 18.15 25.72
C LYS A 281 1.43 19.12 25.30
N ASP A 282 0.21 18.83 25.72
CA ASP A 282 -0.99 19.64 25.42
C ASP A 282 -1.33 19.76 23.93
N GLN A 283 -1.12 18.69 23.15
CA GLN A 283 -1.46 18.67 21.72
C GLN A 283 -2.97 18.74 21.45
N ILE A 284 -3.81 18.36 22.41
CA ILE A 284 -5.26 18.52 22.31
C ILE A 284 -5.60 19.89 22.89
N GLU A 285 -5.85 20.87 22.01
CA GLU A 285 -6.19 22.23 22.43
C GLU A 285 -7.51 22.27 23.21
N ASN A 286 -7.63 23.20 24.16
CA ASN A 286 -8.83 23.37 24.96
C ASN A 286 -10.05 23.65 24.06
N GLY A 287 -11.07 22.80 24.14
CA GLY A 287 -12.27 22.89 23.32
C GLY A 287 -12.19 22.18 21.96
N ALA A 288 -11.10 21.45 21.68
CA ALA A 288 -10.91 20.72 20.43
C ALA A 288 -11.29 19.22 20.52
N GLU A 289 -12.08 18.86 21.53
CA GLU A 289 -12.69 17.55 21.72
C GLU A 289 -14.22 17.69 21.59
N PHE A 290 -14.79 17.08 20.55
CA PHE A 290 -16.23 17.07 20.30
C PHE A 290 -16.76 15.65 20.46
N VAL A 291 -17.76 15.48 21.32
CA VAL A 291 -18.42 14.20 21.54
C VAL A 291 -19.75 14.20 20.78
N LEU A 292 -19.91 13.22 19.89
CA LEU A 292 -21.18 12.94 19.23
C LEU A 292 -21.85 11.79 19.98
N ASP A 293 -23.03 12.08 20.52
CA ASP A 293 -23.79 11.13 21.33
C ASP A 293 -24.17 9.87 20.56
N SER A 294 -24.32 8.76 21.30
CA SER A 294 -24.82 7.53 20.72
C SER A 294 -26.29 7.66 20.31
N ARG A 295 -26.66 7.09 19.17
CA ARG A 295 -28.03 6.99 18.68
C ARG A 295 -28.46 5.53 18.66
N LYS A 296 -29.66 5.25 19.20
CA LYS A 296 -30.28 3.91 19.11
C LYS A 296 -30.80 3.67 17.70
N ALA A 297 -30.95 2.40 17.33
CA ALA A 297 -31.59 2.05 16.07
C ALA A 297 -33.06 2.48 16.09
N GLU A 298 -33.51 3.09 14.99
CA GLU A 298 -34.89 3.45 14.73
C GLU A 298 -35.43 2.60 13.59
N TYR A 299 -36.62 2.04 13.80
CA TYR A 299 -37.33 1.17 12.87
C TYR A 299 -38.71 1.76 12.64
N GLU A 300 -39.29 1.54 11.46
CA GLU A 300 -40.70 1.85 11.24
C GLU A 300 -41.62 0.84 11.95
N ASP A 301 -42.87 1.26 12.15
CA ASP A 301 -43.94 0.40 12.66
C ASP A 301 -44.25 -0.71 11.63
N GLU A 302 -44.67 -1.89 12.11
CA GLU A 302 -44.93 -3.06 11.24
C GLU A 302 -45.99 -2.79 10.17
N GLU A 303 -46.88 -1.82 10.38
CA GLU A 303 -47.92 -1.42 9.42
C GLU A 303 -47.39 -0.51 8.30
N THR A 304 -46.31 0.24 8.55
CA THR A 304 -45.70 1.16 7.58
C THR A 304 -44.44 0.57 6.92
N GLU A 305 -43.85 -0.46 7.54
CA GLU A 305 -42.65 -1.13 7.03
C GLU A 305 -42.87 -1.66 5.61
N PHE A 306 -41.87 -1.45 4.75
CA PHE A 306 -41.86 -2.00 3.41
C PHE A 306 -41.97 -3.53 3.44
N GLN A 307 -43.03 -4.07 2.84
CA GLN A 307 -43.29 -5.51 2.87
C GLN A 307 -42.31 -6.27 1.97
N LEU A 308 -41.40 -7.00 2.59
CA LEU A 308 -40.48 -7.93 1.94
C LEU A 308 -41.18 -9.24 1.60
N SER A 309 -40.80 -9.86 0.48
CA SER A 309 -41.21 -11.24 0.21
C SER A 309 -40.64 -12.18 1.28
N PRO A 310 -41.35 -13.28 1.63
CA PRO A 310 -40.86 -14.25 2.60
C PRO A 310 -39.47 -14.80 2.25
N LEU A 311 -39.22 -14.96 0.93
CA LEU A 311 -37.95 -15.38 0.36
C LEU A 311 -36.80 -14.42 0.71
N LEU A 312 -36.97 -13.12 0.41
CA LEU A 312 -35.95 -12.11 0.68
C LEU A 312 -35.76 -11.90 2.19
N LYS A 313 -36.83 -11.99 2.98
CA LYS A 313 -36.75 -11.90 4.44
C LYS A 313 -35.91 -13.03 5.03
N ALA A 314 -36.13 -14.27 4.59
CA ALA A 314 -35.34 -15.43 5.01
C ALA A 314 -33.86 -15.27 4.61
N ALA A 315 -33.60 -14.89 3.35
CA ALA A 315 -32.23 -14.69 2.87
C ALA A 315 -31.48 -13.57 3.61
N LEU A 316 -32.15 -12.46 3.94
CA LEU A 316 -31.54 -11.37 4.74
C LEU A 316 -31.24 -11.79 6.17
N GLN A 317 -32.11 -12.61 6.77
CA GLN A 317 -31.92 -13.17 8.10
C GLN A 317 -30.74 -14.14 8.13
N GLU A 318 -30.65 -15.07 7.17
CA GLU A 318 -29.59 -16.08 7.12
C GLU A 318 -28.23 -15.49 6.72
N SER A 319 -28.19 -14.61 5.71
CA SER A 319 -26.94 -14.05 5.21
C SER A 319 -26.34 -12.97 6.11
N LYS A 320 -27.18 -12.10 6.69
CA LYS A 320 -26.74 -10.86 7.37
C LYS A 320 -27.33 -10.69 8.76
N GLY A 321 -28.17 -11.60 9.25
CA GLY A 321 -28.83 -11.48 10.56
C GLY A 321 -29.84 -10.34 10.65
N ILE A 322 -30.38 -9.89 9.51
CA ILE A 322 -31.27 -8.72 9.44
C ILE A 322 -32.72 -9.17 9.59
N ASN A 323 -33.34 -8.82 10.72
CA ASN A 323 -34.74 -9.16 11.01
C ASN A 323 -35.74 -8.02 10.73
N ARG A 324 -35.26 -6.76 10.76
CA ARG A 324 -36.04 -5.53 10.59
C ARG A 324 -35.24 -4.52 9.80
N LEU A 325 -35.91 -3.72 8.98
CA LEU A 325 -35.31 -2.64 8.20
C LEU A 325 -35.28 -1.33 9.01
N TYR A 326 -34.19 -0.58 8.93
CA TYR A 326 -34.14 0.75 9.54
C TYR A 326 -35.18 1.68 8.89
N SER A 327 -35.63 2.71 9.62
CA SER A 327 -36.65 3.64 9.14
C SER A 327 -36.33 4.23 7.76
N HIS A 328 -35.11 4.74 7.53
CA HIS A 328 -34.69 5.25 6.22
C HIS A 328 -34.67 4.19 5.11
N GLN A 329 -34.45 2.93 5.46
CA GLN A 329 -34.43 1.84 4.48
C GLN A 329 -35.85 1.56 4.00
N SER A 330 -36.80 1.45 4.93
CA SER A 330 -38.23 1.24 4.62
C SER A 330 -38.80 2.42 3.84
N GLU A 331 -38.60 3.66 4.32
CA GLU A 331 -39.07 4.89 3.67
C GLU A 331 -38.57 4.98 2.22
N ALA A 332 -37.28 4.72 2.01
CA ALA A 332 -36.67 4.76 0.69
C ALA A 332 -37.18 3.64 -0.23
N MET A 333 -37.31 2.40 0.27
CA MET A 333 -37.84 1.28 -0.51
C MET A 333 -39.30 1.50 -0.90
N GLN A 334 -40.11 2.08 0.00
CA GLN A 334 -41.49 2.44 -0.28
C GLN A 334 -41.56 3.49 -1.40
N ALA A 335 -40.75 4.55 -1.33
CA ALA A 335 -40.68 5.55 -2.40
C ALA A 335 -40.23 4.95 -3.74
N ILE A 336 -39.25 4.04 -3.74
CA ILE A 336 -38.78 3.33 -4.95
C ILE A 336 -39.90 2.46 -5.52
N SER A 337 -40.67 1.75 -4.68
CA SER A 337 -41.79 0.91 -5.12
C SER A 337 -42.93 1.69 -5.77
N GLN A 338 -43.10 2.96 -5.38
CA GLN A 338 -44.04 3.90 -5.99
C GLN A 338 -43.51 4.49 -7.32
N GLY A 339 -42.31 4.09 -7.77
CA GLY A 339 -41.69 4.58 -9.00
C GLY A 339 -41.02 5.96 -8.86
N LYS A 340 -40.82 6.47 -7.64
CA LYS A 340 -40.12 7.74 -7.41
C LYS A 340 -38.61 7.56 -7.55
N ASN A 341 -37.94 8.61 -7.99
CA ASN A 341 -36.48 8.70 -7.95
C ASN A 341 -36.06 9.03 -6.51
N VAL A 342 -35.00 8.39 -6.01
CA VAL A 342 -34.63 8.53 -4.59
C VAL A 342 -33.17 8.93 -4.43
N ILE A 343 -32.91 9.89 -3.54
CA ILE A 343 -31.57 10.19 -3.05
C ILE A 343 -31.50 10.02 -1.53
N ILE A 344 -30.51 9.25 -1.07
CA ILE A 344 -30.32 8.92 0.35
C ILE A 344 -29.08 9.64 0.87
N SER A 345 -29.24 10.40 1.95
CA SER A 345 -28.19 11.18 2.61
C SER A 345 -27.93 10.75 4.05
N THR A 346 -27.79 9.44 4.26
CA THR A 346 -27.47 8.85 5.56
C THR A 346 -25.98 8.55 5.70
N SER A 347 -25.51 8.33 6.95
CA SER A 347 -24.09 8.18 7.25
C SER A 347 -23.45 6.99 6.54
N THR A 348 -22.12 6.95 6.46
CA THR A 348 -21.40 5.74 6.06
C THR A 348 -21.79 4.58 7.00
N SER A 349 -21.84 3.37 6.46
CA SER A 349 -22.26 2.15 7.16
C SER A 349 -23.70 2.11 7.70
N SER A 350 -24.59 3.00 7.27
CA SER A 350 -26.04 2.97 7.61
C SER A 350 -26.85 1.90 6.85
N GLY A 351 -26.18 1.01 6.11
CA GLY A 351 -26.84 -0.02 5.30
C GLY A 351 -27.49 0.51 4.02
N LYS A 352 -26.95 1.59 3.42
CA LYS A 352 -27.46 2.16 2.14
C LYS A 352 -27.58 1.15 1.02
N SER A 353 -26.69 0.15 0.99
CA SER A 353 -26.70 -0.86 -0.08
C SER A 353 -28.01 -1.64 -0.18
N LEU A 354 -28.65 -1.92 0.96
CA LEU A 354 -29.92 -2.64 0.97
C LEU A 354 -31.05 -1.84 0.32
N VAL A 355 -31.00 -0.51 0.41
CA VAL A 355 -32.03 0.39 -0.12
C VAL A 355 -32.20 0.24 -1.62
N TYR A 356 -31.13 -0.04 -2.36
CA TYR A 356 -31.21 -0.29 -3.80
C TYR A 356 -31.14 -1.78 -4.16
N GLN A 357 -30.51 -2.63 -3.35
CA GLN A 357 -30.45 -4.08 -3.62
C GLN A 357 -31.83 -4.73 -3.50
N ILE A 358 -32.57 -4.43 -2.43
CA ILE A 358 -33.86 -5.07 -2.15
C ILE A 358 -34.91 -4.75 -3.23
N PRO A 359 -35.14 -3.48 -3.64
CA PRO A 359 -36.10 -3.19 -4.70
C PRO A 359 -35.74 -3.83 -6.05
N VAL A 360 -34.45 -3.92 -6.37
CA VAL A 360 -33.98 -4.62 -7.58
C VAL A 360 -34.33 -6.10 -7.52
N LEU A 361 -34.04 -6.77 -6.40
CA LEU A 361 -34.35 -8.19 -6.21
C LEU A 361 -35.87 -8.44 -6.20
N ASN A 362 -36.66 -7.61 -5.53
CA ASN A 362 -38.12 -7.70 -5.51
C ASN A 362 -38.73 -7.53 -6.91
N SER A 363 -38.16 -6.64 -7.73
CA SER A 363 -38.58 -6.49 -9.12
C SER A 363 -38.15 -7.65 -10.02
N LEU A 364 -37.04 -8.32 -9.70
CA LEU A 364 -36.59 -9.53 -10.40
C LEU A 364 -37.44 -10.75 -10.04
N GLU A 365 -37.89 -10.84 -8.79
CA GLU A 365 -38.84 -11.86 -8.32
C GLU A 365 -40.16 -11.80 -9.10
N THR A 366 -40.68 -10.59 -9.30
CA THR A 366 -41.94 -10.36 -10.03
C THR A 366 -41.78 -10.40 -11.55
N LYS A 367 -40.65 -9.92 -12.07
CA LYS A 367 -40.37 -9.85 -13.52
C LYS A 367 -38.90 -10.12 -13.80
N LEU A 368 -38.61 -11.37 -14.19
CA LEU A 368 -37.26 -11.86 -14.52
C LEU A 368 -36.54 -11.10 -15.66
N SER A 369 -37.28 -10.42 -16.53
CA SER A 369 -36.65 -9.63 -17.60
C SER A 369 -36.10 -8.29 -17.12
N THR A 370 -36.45 -7.84 -15.90
CA THR A 370 -35.95 -6.60 -15.31
C THR A 370 -34.43 -6.57 -15.31
N THR A 371 -33.86 -5.42 -15.67
CA THR A 371 -32.42 -5.21 -15.54
C THR A 371 -32.10 -3.99 -14.68
N ALA A 372 -30.93 -4.02 -14.04
CA ALA A 372 -30.45 -2.94 -13.19
C ALA A 372 -28.99 -2.60 -13.48
N MET A 373 -28.68 -1.30 -13.50
CA MET A 373 -27.34 -0.78 -13.71
C MET A 373 -26.84 -0.09 -12.45
N TYR A 374 -25.70 -0.54 -11.96
CA TYR A 374 -25.04 -0.01 -10.78
C TYR A 374 -23.79 0.73 -11.20
N ILE A 375 -23.71 2.01 -10.85
CA ILE A 375 -22.65 2.93 -11.27
C ILE A 375 -21.88 3.33 -10.02
N PHE A 376 -20.59 2.96 -9.99
CA PHE A 376 -19.70 3.25 -8.87
C PHE A 376 -18.54 4.14 -9.30
N PRO A 377 -17.98 4.97 -8.39
CA PRO A 377 -16.83 5.82 -8.68
C PRO A 377 -15.52 5.01 -8.83
N THR A 378 -15.41 3.85 -8.17
CA THR A 378 -14.21 3.02 -8.18
C THR A 378 -14.55 1.57 -8.50
N LYS A 379 -13.63 0.89 -9.20
CA LYS A 379 -13.78 -0.52 -9.59
C LYS A 379 -13.78 -1.45 -8.36
N ALA A 380 -12.92 -1.17 -7.38
CA ALA A 380 -12.86 -1.95 -6.14
C ALA A 380 -14.22 -1.96 -5.42
N LEU A 381 -14.85 -0.79 -5.26
CA LEU A 381 -16.17 -0.70 -4.64
C LEU A 381 -17.24 -1.45 -5.45
N ALA A 382 -17.18 -1.38 -6.79
CA ALA A 382 -18.08 -2.15 -7.66
C ALA A 382 -17.93 -3.67 -7.46
N GLN A 383 -16.70 -4.18 -7.34
CA GLN A 383 -16.42 -5.60 -7.09
C GLN A 383 -16.90 -6.03 -5.70
N ASP A 384 -16.66 -5.22 -4.67
CA ASP A 384 -17.11 -5.51 -3.31
C ASP A 384 -18.64 -5.57 -3.22
N GLN A 385 -19.33 -4.64 -3.89
CA GLN A 385 -20.79 -4.60 -3.93
C GLN A 385 -21.38 -5.76 -4.73
N LYS A 386 -20.73 -6.14 -5.84
CA LYS A 386 -21.07 -7.36 -6.60
C LYS A 386 -20.93 -8.61 -5.73
N ARG A 387 -19.81 -8.74 -5.00
CA ARG A 387 -19.57 -9.88 -4.10
C ARG A 387 -20.65 -9.95 -3.04
N SER A 388 -20.94 -8.85 -2.34
CA SER A 388 -21.99 -8.81 -1.32
C SER A 388 -23.38 -9.16 -1.86
N LEU A 389 -23.70 -8.75 -3.09
CA LEU A 389 -24.97 -9.10 -3.72
C LEU A 389 -25.04 -10.58 -4.10
N LYS A 390 -23.97 -11.13 -4.69
CA LYS A 390 -23.87 -12.58 -4.99
C LYS A 390 -23.98 -13.43 -3.72
N ASP A 391 -23.38 -12.97 -2.64
CA ASP A 391 -23.45 -13.64 -1.33
C ASP A 391 -24.90 -13.70 -0.86
N LEU A 392 -25.63 -12.57 -0.88
CA LEU A 392 -27.06 -12.54 -0.56
C LEU A 392 -27.89 -13.48 -1.47
N LEU A 393 -27.60 -13.48 -2.77
CA LEU A 393 -28.28 -14.36 -3.73
C LEU A 393 -28.06 -15.85 -3.45
N SER A 394 -26.93 -16.22 -2.83
CA SER A 394 -26.62 -17.63 -2.53
C SER A 394 -27.52 -18.23 -1.44
N PHE A 395 -28.14 -17.39 -0.61
CA PHE A 395 -29.12 -17.80 0.41
C PHE A 395 -30.56 -17.79 -0.11
N ILE A 396 -30.78 -17.45 -1.38
CA ILE A 396 -32.11 -17.47 -1.99
C ILE A 396 -32.31 -18.81 -2.70
N ASP A 397 -33.06 -19.72 -2.07
CA ASP A 397 -33.42 -21.02 -2.66
C ASP A 397 -34.62 -20.89 -3.62
N ASP A 398 -34.39 -20.22 -4.76
CA ASP A 398 -35.37 -20.10 -5.84
C ASP A 398 -34.68 -20.20 -7.22
N SER A 399 -35.19 -21.11 -8.05
CA SER A 399 -34.73 -21.37 -9.41
C SER A 399 -34.68 -20.13 -10.34
N ASN A 400 -35.52 -19.12 -10.06
CA ASN A 400 -35.56 -17.85 -10.77
C ASN A 400 -34.29 -17.02 -10.51
N PHE A 401 -33.80 -17.04 -9.26
CA PHE A 401 -32.61 -16.30 -8.86
C PHE A 401 -31.31 -17.01 -9.23
N GLN A 402 -31.30 -18.35 -9.28
CA GLN A 402 -30.13 -19.16 -9.67
C GLN A 402 -29.61 -18.84 -11.09
N ASN A 403 -30.50 -18.39 -11.98
CA ASN A 403 -30.14 -18.04 -13.37
C ASN A 403 -29.77 -16.56 -13.57
N LEU A 404 -29.76 -15.76 -12.49
CA LEU A 404 -29.44 -14.34 -12.59
C LEU A 404 -27.95 -14.14 -12.85
N VAL A 405 -27.63 -13.56 -14.00
CA VAL A 405 -26.27 -13.14 -14.31
C VAL A 405 -26.02 -11.76 -13.70
N VAL A 406 -25.17 -11.72 -12.66
CA VAL A 406 -24.74 -10.52 -11.93
C VAL A 406 -23.25 -10.32 -12.16
N GLU A 407 -22.88 -9.35 -13.00
CA GLU A 407 -21.50 -9.21 -13.44
C GLU A 407 -21.01 -7.76 -13.48
N THR A 408 -19.68 -7.61 -13.45
CA THR A 408 -19.02 -6.33 -13.71
C THR A 408 -18.84 -6.13 -15.21
N TYR A 409 -19.04 -4.91 -15.68
CA TYR A 409 -18.78 -4.51 -17.05
C TYR A 409 -17.99 -3.20 -17.06
N ASP A 410 -16.68 -3.33 -17.11
CA ASP A 410 -15.73 -2.23 -17.05
C ASP A 410 -14.52 -2.42 -17.99
N GLY A 411 -13.48 -1.61 -17.79
CA GLY A 411 -12.25 -1.67 -18.58
C GLY A 411 -11.49 -3.00 -18.45
N ASP A 412 -11.61 -3.67 -17.30
CA ASP A 412 -10.83 -4.86 -16.96
C ASP A 412 -11.59 -6.14 -17.31
N THR A 413 -12.89 -6.03 -17.61
CA THR A 413 -13.70 -7.15 -18.08
C THR A 413 -13.13 -7.75 -19.36
N GLU A 414 -12.77 -9.04 -19.32
CA GLU A 414 -12.18 -9.77 -20.44
C GLU A 414 -13.02 -9.69 -21.72
N LYS A 415 -12.36 -9.60 -22.87
CA LYS A 415 -13.06 -9.51 -24.18
C LYS A 415 -14.01 -10.68 -24.44
N LYS A 416 -13.65 -11.89 -24.02
CA LYS A 416 -14.48 -13.10 -24.19
C LYS A 416 -15.76 -13.02 -23.35
N GLN A 417 -15.66 -12.51 -22.12
CA GLN A 417 -16.78 -12.37 -21.20
C GLN A 417 -17.72 -11.21 -21.57
N ARG A 418 -17.20 -10.14 -22.19
CA ARG A 418 -18.02 -8.97 -22.59
C ARG A 418 -19.22 -9.32 -23.46
N GLN A 419 -19.10 -10.31 -24.33
CA GLN A 419 -20.22 -10.74 -25.17
C GLN A 419 -21.29 -11.42 -24.32
N PHE A 420 -20.88 -12.37 -23.48
CA PHE A 420 -21.78 -13.10 -22.57
C PHE A 420 -22.51 -12.15 -21.62
N VAL A 421 -21.80 -11.26 -20.94
CA VAL A 421 -22.39 -10.30 -19.98
C VAL A 421 -23.42 -9.42 -20.68
N ARG A 422 -23.10 -8.89 -21.87
CA ARG A 422 -24.03 -8.04 -22.63
C ARG A 422 -25.35 -8.71 -22.96
N TYR A 423 -25.31 -10.00 -23.34
CA TYR A 423 -26.51 -10.72 -23.74
C TYR A 423 -27.29 -11.31 -22.57
N ASN A 424 -26.64 -11.65 -21.45
CA ASN A 424 -27.26 -12.42 -20.38
C ASN A 424 -27.39 -11.68 -19.04
N ALA A 425 -26.61 -10.63 -18.79
CA ALA A 425 -26.64 -9.92 -17.51
C ALA A 425 -28.02 -9.37 -17.17
N SER A 426 -28.43 -9.57 -15.93
CA SER A 426 -29.60 -8.96 -15.31
C SER A 426 -29.18 -7.75 -14.48
N ILE A 427 -28.03 -7.84 -13.81
CA ILE A 427 -27.44 -6.74 -13.05
C ILE A 427 -26.02 -6.50 -13.53
N ILE A 428 -25.72 -5.23 -13.85
CA ILE A 428 -24.39 -4.81 -14.31
C ILE A 428 -23.83 -3.77 -13.35
N PHE A 429 -22.62 -4.02 -12.88
CA PHE A 429 -21.78 -3.07 -12.15
C PHE A 429 -20.80 -2.40 -13.12
N THR A 430 -20.81 -1.08 -13.21
CA THR A 430 -20.04 -0.34 -14.20
C THR A 430 -19.63 1.06 -13.70
N ASN A 431 -19.05 1.86 -14.59
CA ASN A 431 -18.67 3.24 -14.37
C ASN A 431 -19.19 4.16 -15.50
N PRO A 432 -19.24 5.48 -15.30
CA PRO A 432 -19.74 6.41 -16.32
C PRO A 432 -18.96 6.36 -17.64
N ASP A 433 -17.66 6.08 -17.59
CA ASP A 433 -16.79 6.06 -18.77
C ASP A 433 -17.14 4.89 -19.70
N ILE A 434 -17.47 3.73 -19.16
CA ILE A 434 -17.83 2.53 -19.93
C ILE A 434 -19.23 2.66 -20.51
N ILE A 435 -20.15 3.32 -19.79
CA ILE A 435 -21.45 3.72 -20.34
C ILE A 435 -21.23 4.63 -21.56
N HIS A 436 -20.36 5.64 -21.42
CA HIS A 436 -20.04 6.60 -22.48
C HIS A 436 -19.38 5.96 -23.70
N ALA A 437 -18.33 5.17 -23.48
CA ALA A 437 -17.44 4.68 -24.52
C ALA A 437 -17.91 3.37 -25.16
N SER A 438 -18.62 2.51 -24.42
CA SER A 438 -18.99 1.17 -24.87
C SER A 438 -20.49 0.98 -25.05
N MET A 439 -21.28 1.30 -24.03
CA MET A 439 -22.71 0.96 -24.03
C MET A 439 -23.53 1.86 -24.96
N LEU A 440 -23.45 3.18 -24.77
CA LEU A 440 -24.28 4.14 -25.51
C LEU A 440 -23.98 4.19 -27.02
N PRO A 441 -22.72 4.16 -27.50
CA PRO A 441 -22.43 4.14 -28.94
C PRO A 441 -22.93 2.85 -29.60
N ASN A 442 -22.89 1.72 -28.89
CA ASN A 442 -23.30 0.42 -29.38
C ASN A 442 -24.67 0.00 -28.83
N HIS A 443 -25.57 0.97 -28.55
CA HIS A 443 -26.83 0.72 -27.85
C HIS A 443 -27.71 -0.36 -28.48
N GLN A 444 -27.58 -0.60 -29.80
CA GLN A 444 -28.26 -1.70 -30.50
C GLN A 444 -27.87 -3.08 -29.96
N GLN A 445 -26.59 -3.28 -29.63
CA GLN A 445 -26.09 -4.52 -29.03
C GLN A 445 -26.53 -4.67 -27.57
N TRP A 446 -26.93 -3.57 -26.93
CA TRP A 446 -27.42 -3.51 -25.56
C TRP A 446 -28.96 -3.48 -25.47
N ARG A 447 -29.67 -3.68 -26.58
CA ARG A 447 -31.12 -3.52 -26.66
C ARG A 447 -31.88 -4.33 -25.61
N ARG A 448 -31.56 -5.62 -25.43
CA ARG A 448 -32.17 -6.47 -24.38
C ARG A 448 -32.07 -5.81 -23.01
N PHE A 449 -30.89 -5.33 -22.66
CA PHE A 449 -30.62 -4.74 -21.36
C PHE A 449 -31.32 -3.40 -21.20
N LEU A 450 -31.19 -2.49 -22.17
CA LEU A 450 -31.70 -1.12 -22.07
C LEU A 450 -33.24 -1.02 -22.17
N VAL A 451 -33.89 -1.92 -22.91
CA VAL A 451 -35.37 -1.99 -22.99
C VAL A 451 -35.97 -2.40 -21.65
N ASN A 452 -35.29 -3.25 -20.88
CA ASN A 452 -35.79 -3.73 -19.59
C ASN A 452 -35.13 -3.05 -18.38
N LEU A 453 -34.32 -2.01 -18.61
CA LEU A 453 -33.61 -1.29 -17.56
C LEU A 453 -34.61 -0.56 -16.67
N LYS A 454 -34.82 -1.07 -15.46
CA LYS A 454 -35.75 -0.47 -14.51
C LYS A 454 -35.06 0.42 -13.50
N PHE A 455 -33.85 0.06 -13.07
CA PHE A 455 -33.13 0.77 -12.03
C PHE A 455 -31.73 1.20 -12.48
N VAL A 456 -31.42 2.48 -12.27
CA VAL A 456 -30.07 3.04 -12.41
C VAL A 456 -29.63 3.54 -11.04
N ILE A 457 -28.73 2.79 -10.42
CA ILE A 457 -28.18 3.07 -9.10
C ILE A 457 -26.87 3.82 -9.32
N VAL A 458 -26.73 5.00 -8.70
CA VAL A 458 -25.49 5.78 -8.72
C VAL A 458 -25.04 6.00 -7.29
N ASP A 459 -24.00 5.27 -6.88
CA ASP A 459 -23.43 5.42 -5.56
C ASP A 459 -22.45 6.60 -5.51
N GLU A 460 -22.27 7.16 -4.33
CA GLU A 460 -21.42 8.32 -4.06
C GLU A 460 -21.61 9.47 -5.05
N LEU A 461 -22.86 9.92 -5.20
CA LEU A 461 -23.23 10.98 -6.16
C LEU A 461 -22.41 12.28 -5.97
N HIS A 462 -21.91 12.52 -4.76
CA HIS A 462 -21.04 13.65 -4.43
C HIS A 462 -19.68 13.65 -5.15
N MET A 463 -19.24 12.49 -5.66
CA MET A 463 -18.02 12.38 -6.47
C MET A 463 -18.18 13.02 -7.85
N TYR A 464 -19.41 13.03 -8.38
CA TYR A 464 -19.71 13.56 -9.71
C TYR A 464 -20.03 15.06 -9.64
N LYS A 465 -19.01 15.88 -9.37
CA LYS A 465 -19.11 17.36 -9.30
C LYS A 465 -18.12 18.06 -10.23
N GLY A 466 -18.30 19.37 -10.43
CA GLY A 466 -17.44 20.19 -11.28
C GLY A 466 -17.48 19.77 -12.76
N LEU A 467 -16.33 19.85 -13.44
CA LEU A 467 -16.20 19.48 -14.85
C LEU A 467 -16.54 17.99 -15.07
N PHE A 468 -16.01 17.11 -14.22
CA PHE A 468 -16.27 15.67 -14.31
C PHE A 468 -17.76 15.37 -14.13
N GLY A 469 -18.41 15.96 -13.12
CA GLY A 469 -19.86 15.85 -12.93
C GLY A 469 -20.66 16.34 -14.13
N SER A 470 -20.22 17.42 -14.79
CA SER A 470 -20.88 17.93 -16.00
C SER A 470 -20.84 16.93 -17.16
N HIS A 471 -19.71 16.22 -17.35
CA HIS A 471 -19.62 15.13 -18.32
C HIS A 471 -20.56 13.98 -17.97
N VAL A 472 -20.57 13.53 -16.71
CA VAL A 472 -21.47 12.47 -16.24
C VAL A 472 -22.93 12.87 -16.46
N ALA A 473 -23.29 14.13 -16.22
CA ALA A 473 -24.63 14.63 -16.42
C ALA A 473 -25.11 14.52 -17.89
N LEU A 474 -24.21 14.76 -18.85
CA LEU A 474 -24.49 14.57 -20.27
C LEU A 474 -24.60 13.08 -20.65
N ILE A 475 -23.80 12.22 -20.02
CA ILE A 475 -23.86 10.77 -20.20
C ILE A 475 -25.21 10.24 -19.72
N MET A 476 -25.68 10.65 -18.54
CA MET A 476 -26.97 10.22 -18.00
C MET A 476 -28.15 10.69 -18.84
N ARG A 477 -28.13 11.93 -19.35
CA ARG A 477 -29.15 12.42 -20.29
C ARG A 477 -29.16 11.62 -21.59
N ARG A 478 -27.99 11.25 -22.12
CA ARG A 478 -27.89 10.36 -23.30
C ARG A 478 -28.45 8.97 -23.01
N LEU A 479 -28.16 8.40 -21.84
CA LEU A 479 -28.71 7.11 -21.40
C LEU A 479 -30.23 7.16 -21.40
N ARG A 480 -30.83 8.16 -20.73
CA ARG A 480 -32.29 8.34 -20.70
C ARG A 480 -32.90 8.49 -22.08
N ARG A 481 -32.29 9.32 -22.95
CA ARG A 481 -32.74 9.48 -24.34
C ARG A 481 -32.72 8.15 -25.10
N VAL A 482 -31.69 7.33 -24.90
CA VAL A 482 -31.58 6.02 -25.56
C VAL A 482 -32.61 5.03 -25.01
N CYS A 483 -32.84 5.00 -23.69
CA CYS A 483 -33.90 4.20 -23.08
C CYS A 483 -35.28 4.60 -23.64
N SER A 484 -35.58 5.89 -23.67
CA SER A 484 -36.82 6.44 -24.25
C SER A 484 -36.97 6.09 -25.73
N PHE A 485 -35.91 6.23 -26.53
CA PHE A 485 -35.90 5.81 -27.94
C PHE A 485 -36.20 4.32 -28.12
N LEU A 486 -35.80 3.48 -27.16
CA LEU A 486 -36.08 2.05 -27.15
C LEU A 486 -37.47 1.70 -26.57
N GLY A 487 -38.27 2.70 -26.18
CA GLY A 487 -39.60 2.55 -25.59
C GLY A 487 -39.60 2.30 -24.07
N ASN A 488 -38.52 2.65 -23.38
CA ASN A 488 -38.39 2.51 -21.93
C ASN A 488 -38.26 3.89 -21.27
N ASP A 489 -39.39 4.42 -20.83
CA ASP A 489 -39.48 5.69 -20.08
C ASP A 489 -39.58 5.48 -18.55
N ASP A 490 -39.64 4.22 -18.11
CA ASP A 490 -39.96 3.82 -16.73
C ASP A 490 -38.71 3.67 -15.83
N VAL A 491 -37.57 4.24 -16.24
CA VAL A 491 -36.28 4.12 -15.54
C VAL A 491 -36.28 4.91 -14.24
N CYS A 492 -36.10 4.22 -13.11
CA CYS A 492 -35.96 4.81 -11.78
C CYS A 492 -34.48 5.03 -11.43
N PHE A 493 -34.15 6.24 -10.99
CA PHE A 493 -32.82 6.61 -10.51
C PHE A 493 -32.77 6.54 -8.98
N ILE A 494 -31.79 5.82 -8.46
CA ILE A 494 -31.53 5.71 -7.02
C ILE A 494 -30.10 6.19 -6.78
N SER A 495 -29.91 7.09 -5.82
CA SER A 495 -28.59 7.65 -5.52
C SER A 495 -28.30 7.68 -4.04
N CYS A 496 -27.02 7.49 -3.69
CA CYS A 496 -26.53 7.57 -2.33
C CYS A 496 -25.49 8.69 -2.25
N SER A 497 -25.59 9.54 -1.21
CA SER A 497 -24.63 10.63 -1.02
C SER A 497 -24.65 11.18 0.40
N ALA A 498 -23.54 11.06 1.13
CA ALA A 498 -23.47 11.48 2.52
C ALA A 498 -23.17 12.99 2.74
N THR A 499 -22.66 13.71 1.74
CA THR A 499 -21.99 15.02 1.98
C THR A 499 -22.46 16.17 1.08
N LEU A 500 -23.52 15.99 0.29
CA LEU A 500 -24.06 17.06 -0.56
C LEU A 500 -24.88 18.06 0.26
N LYS A 501 -24.66 19.35 0.01
CA LYS A 501 -25.45 20.43 0.60
C LYS A 501 -26.89 20.48 0.07
N ASP A 502 -27.05 20.30 -1.24
CA ASP A 502 -28.35 20.24 -1.91
C ASP A 502 -28.43 18.96 -2.77
N PRO A 503 -28.77 17.82 -2.15
CA PRO A 503 -28.77 16.53 -2.83
C PRO A 503 -29.84 16.46 -3.93
N VAL A 504 -31.03 17.03 -3.71
CA VAL A 504 -32.14 17.01 -4.67
C VAL A 504 -31.78 17.78 -5.93
N MET A 505 -31.27 19.01 -5.79
CA MET A 505 -30.87 19.81 -6.94
C MET A 505 -29.69 19.19 -7.69
N HIS A 506 -28.74 18.58 -6.96
CA HIS A 506 -27.62 17.88 -7.59
C HIS A 506 -28.09 16.66 -8.40
N MET A 507 -29.00 15.86 -7.84
CA MET A 507 -29.61 14.73 -8.53
C MET A 507 -30.39 15.15 -9.78
N HIS A 508 -31.19 16.21 -9.68
CA HIS A 508 -31.88 16.85 -10.81
C HIS A 508 -30.89 17.25 -11.91
N ASN A 509 -29.80 17.94 -11.56
CA ASN A 509 -28.81 18.41 -12.52
C ASN A 509 -28.04 17.27 -13.20
N ILE A 510 -27.73 16.19 -12.47
CA ILE A 510 -27.00 15.04 -13.02
C ILE A 510 -27.91 14.23 -13.95
N PHE A 511 -29.09 13.81 -13.50
CA PHE A 511 -29.94 12.90 -14.29
C PHE A 511 -30.89 13.63 -15.25
N GLY A 512 -31.11 14.93 -15.07
CA GLY A 512 -32.04 15.74 -15.85
C GLY A 512 -33.52 15.39 -15.63
N ILE A 513 -33.85 14.82 -14.47
CA ILE A 513 -35.20 14.40 -14.06
C ILE A 513 -35.92 15.54 -13.34
N GLU A 514 -37.26 15.56 -13.31
CA GLU A 514 -38.02 16.63 -12.65
C GLU A 514 -37.83 16.63 -11.13
N LEU A 515 -37.77 17.83 -10.52
CA LEU A 515 -37.55 17.97 -9.07
C LEU A 515 -38.62 17.26 -8.25
N ASP A 516 -39.88 17.38 -8.65
CA ASP A 516 -41.03 16.77 -7.95
C ASP A 516 -41.03 15.23 -8.01
N SER A 517 -40.25 14.65 -8.92
CA SER A 517 -40.07 13.20 -9.03
C SER A 517 -39.03 12.64 -8.05
N ILE A 518 -38.28 13.51 -7.37
CA ILE A 518 -37.17 13.14 -6.48
C ILE A 518 -37.64 13.16 -5.02
N THR A 519 -37.47 12.04 -4.33
CA THR A 519 -37.65 11.94 -2.88
C THR A 519 -36.29 11.92 -2.19
N HIS A 520 -36.09 12.81 -1.21
CA HIS A 520 -34.87 12.88 -0.41
C HIS A 520 -35.08 12.22 0.94
N ILE A 521 -34.21 11.27 1.26
CA ILE A 521 -34.23 10.51 2.51
C ILE A 521 -32.98 10.90 3.31
N ASP A 522 -33.15 11.68 4.37
CA ASP A 522 -32.05 12.20 5.20
C ASP A 522 -32.09 11.73 6.67
N ARG A 523 -33.20 11.14 7.11
CA ARG A 523 -33.40 10.65 8.48
C ARG A 523 -32.75 9.30 8.72
N ASP A 524 -31.48 9.29 9.06
CA ASP A 524 -30.74 8.06 9.33
C ASP A 524 -31.21 7.34 10.62
N GLY A 525 -31.87 6.19 10.46
CA GLY A 525 -32.35 5.33 11.55
C GLY A 525 -31.34 4.28 12.01
N SER A 526 -30.12 4.24 11.45
CA SER A 526 -29.10 3.26 11.87
C SER A 526 -28.53 3.59 13.26
N PRO A 527 -28.14 2.57 14.06
CA PRO A 527 -27.53 2.80 15.35
C PRO A 527 -26.13 3.40 15.18
N SER A 528 -25.76 4.33 16.05
CA SER A 528 -24.40 4.88 16.12
C SER A 528 -23.90 4.81 17.56
N GLY A 529 -22.69 4.29 17.76
CA GLY A 529 -21.99 4.45 19.03
C GLY A 529 -21.58 5.91 19.25
N CYS A 530 -21.18 6.22 20.49
CA CYS A 530 -20.56 7.48 20.83
C CYS A 530 -19.26 7.67 20.02
N LYS A 531 -19.07 8.85 19.40
CA LYS A 531 -17.87 9.18 18.63
C LYS A 531 -17.17 10.38 19.25
N HIS A 532 -15.86 10.25 19.45
CA HIS A 532 -15.01 11.34 19.90
C HIS A 532 -14.24 11.88 18.70
N LEU A 533 -14.46 13.14 18.34
CA LEU A 533 -13.67 13.87 17.37
C LEU A 533 -12.65 14.71 18.13
N VAL A 534 -11.38 14.39 17.97
CA VAL A 534 -10.27 15.06 18.66
C VAL A 534 -9.36 15.69 17.62
N VAL A 535 -9.04 16.98 17.80
CA VAL A 535 -8.04 17.66 16.97
C VAL A 535 -6.70 17.59 17.69
N TRP A 536 -5.71 16.98 17.04
CA TRP A 536 -4.35 16.85 17.55
C TRP A 536 -3.42 17.82 16.84
N ASN A 537 -2.86 18.77 17.57
CA ASN A 537 -1.93 19.76 17.05
C ASN A 537 -0.50 19.43 17.50
N PRO A 538 0.43 19.07 16.59
CA PRO A 538 1.80 18.70 16.96
C PRO A 538 2.48 19.77 17.83
N PRO A 539 3.24 19.38 18.85
CA PRO A 539 3.85 20.34 19.78
C PRO A 539 4.95 21.14 19.07
N TYR A 540 5.33 22.27 19.65
CA TYR A 540 6.50 23.02 19.19
C TYR A 540 7.79 22.21 19.39
N ILE A 541 8.76 22.39 18.49
CA ILE A 541 10.09 21.73 18.60
C ILE A 541 10.80 22.22 19.86
N ASP A 542 10.79 23.54 20.08
CA ASP A 542 11.20 24.18 21.32
C ASP A 542 10.01 24.98 21.88
N ALA A 543 9.69 24.78 23.16
CA ALA A 543 8.61 25.51 23.83
C ALA A 543 8.95 27.00 24.04
N GLY A 544 10.24 27.35 24.04
CA GLY A 544 10.73 28.72 24.19
C GLY A 544 10.82 29.51 22.87
N ASP A 545 11.00 28.82 21.75
CA ASP A 545 11.14 29.45 20.43
C ASP A 545 10.05 29.01 19.45
N LYS A 546 9.00 29.84 19.36
CA LYS A 546 7.88 29.61 18.42
C LYS A 546 8.29 29.73 16.94
N LEU A 547 9.46 30.32 16.63
CA LEU A 547 9.96 30.44 15.26
C LEU A 547 10.62 29.13 14.77
N ALA A 548 11.05 28.26 15.69
CA ALA A 548 11.63 26.95 15.35
C ALA A 548 10.61 25.98 14.71
N GLY A 549 9.31 26.28 14.80
CA GLY A 549 8.25 25.50 14.19
C GLY A 549 7.75 24.34 15.06
N ARG A 550 6.88 23.51 14.48
CA ARG A 550 6.23 22.37 15.15
C ARG A 550 6.88 21.05 14.75
N GLN A 551 6.76 20.06 15.62
CA GLN A 551 7.20 18.70 15.33
C GLN A 551 6.48 18.14 14.10
N ASN A 552 7.16 17.21 13.42
CA ASN A 552 6.63 16.58 12.23
C ASN A 552 5.38 15.75 12.56
N PHE A 553 4.26 16.07 11.90
CA PHE A 553 2.98 15.37 12.08
C PHE A 553 3.07 13.87 11.80
N ILE A 554 3.99 13.42 10.94
CA ILE A 554 4.21 12.00 10.63
C ILE A 554 4.70 11.26 11.89
N SER A 555 5.69 11.82 12.57
CA SER A 555 6.26 11.23 13.79
C SER A 555 5.24 11.18 14.94
N GLU A 556 4.44 12.24 15.10
CA GLU A 556 3.37 12.30 16.10
C GLU A 556 2.24 11.30 15.79
N SER A 557 1.81 11.23 14.52
CA SER A 557 0.80 10.27 14.08
C SER A 557 1.26 8.83 14.30
N ALA A 558 2.54 8.52 14.04
CA ALA A 558 3.11 7.20 14.28
C ALA A 558 3.05 6.79 15.76
N LYS A 559 3.34 7.73 16.69
CA LYS A 559 3.23 7.47 18.14
C LYS A 559 1.80 7.15 18.55
N ILE A 560 0.82 7.92 18.05
CA ILE A 560 -0.62 7.69 18.32
C ILE A 560 -1.03 6.31 17.80
N VAL A 561 -0.67 5.96 16.57
CA VAL A 561 -1.00 4.67 15.95
C VAL A 561 -0.40 3.52 16.75
N VAL A 562 0.86 3.61 17.16
CA VAL A 562 1.51 2.57 17.97
C VAL A 562 0.79 2.39 19.31
N GLU A 563 0.40 3.48 19.97
CA GLU A 563 -0.31 3.42 21.26
C GLU A 563 -1.71 2.80 21.11
N LEU A 564 -2.44 3.14 20.04
CA LEU A 564 -3.71 2.50 19.69
C LEU A 564 -3.54 1.00 19.39
N MET A 565 -2.49 0.63 18.66
CA MET A 565 -2.17 -0.77 18.34
C MET A 565 -1.84 -1.58 19.60
N LYS A 566 -1.04 -1.03 20.51
CA LYS A 566 -0.71 -1.68 21.80
C LYS A 566 -1.95 -1.97 22.64
N ASN A 567 -2.99 -1.14 22.55
CA ASN A 567 -4.26 -1.31 23.24
C ASN A 567 -5.29 -2.11 22.40
N ASN A 568 -4.86 -2.81 21.35
CA ASN A 568 -5.69 -3.65 20.48
C ASN A 568 -6.89 -2.90 19.83
N VAL A 569 -6.67 -1.63 19.50
CA VAL A 569 -7.65 -0.78 18.81
C VAL A 569 -7.43 -0.88 17.29
N ARG A 570 -8.47 -1.30 16.56
CA ARG A 570 -8.45 -1.29 15.09
C ARG A 570 -8.38 0.15 14.59
N THR A 571 -7.37 0.46 13.80
CA THR A 571 -7.03 1.82 13.41
C THR A 571 -6.89 1.90 11.89
N ILE A 572 -7.49 2.94 11.30
CA ILE A 572 -7.28 3.32 9.90
C ILE A 572 -6.61 4.70 9.87
N VAL A 573 -5.58 4.86 9.03
CA VAL A 573 -4.86 6.13 8.90
C VAL A 573 -4.96 6.60 7.46
N PHE A 574 -5.51 7.81 7.28
CA PHE A 574 -5.61 8.46 5.98
C PHE A 574 -4.43 9.41 5.80
N CYS A 575 -3.70 9.25 4.69
CA CYS A 575 -2.63 10.17 4.28
C CYS A 575 -2.98 10.80 2.93
N VAL A 576 -2.54 12.05 2.71
CA VAL A 576 -2.85 12.79 1.48
C VAL A 576 -2.08 12.24 0.28
N VAL A 577 -0.84 11.77 0.48
CA VAL A 577 0.07 11.33 -0.59
C VAL A 577 0.63 9.94 -0.26
N ARG A 578 0.81 9.09 -1.28
CA ARG A 578 1.37 7.73 -1.14
C ARG A 578 2.72 7.72 -0.42
N LYS A 579 3.61 8.66 -0.75
CA LYS A 579 4.92 8.82 -0.09
C LYS A 579 4.79 9.04 1.43
N VAL A 580 3.74 9.75 1.88
CA VAL A 580 3.49 9.97 3.31
C VAL A 580 3.04 8.68 3.99
N VAL A 581 2.26 7.84 3.31
CA VAL A 581 1.89 6.50 3.81
C VAL A 581 3.14 5.65 4.05
N GLU A 582 4.04 5.60 3.08
CA GLU A 582 5.28 4.82 3.17
C GLU A 582 6.18 5.30 4.32
N LEU A 583 6.35 6.62 4.46
CA LEU A 583 7.12 7.22 5.55
C LEU A 583 6.50 6.93 6.92
N LEU A 584 5.18 7.09 7.05
CA LEU A 584 4.46 6.78 8.29
C LEU A 584 4.62 5.30 8.66
N MET A 585 4.46 4.40 7.69
CA MET A 585 4.61 2.96 7.90
C MET A 585 6.02 2.58 8.34
N LYS A 586 7.05 3.19 7.74
CA LYS A 586 8.44 3.02 8.16
C LYS A 586 8.65 3.48 9.60
N GLU A 587 8.05 4.60 9.97
CA GLU A 587 8.15 5.16 11.32
C GLU A 587 7.45 4.27 12.36
N VAL A 588 6.21 3.84 12.09
CA VAL A 588 5.46 2.92 12.96
C VAL A 588 6.24 1.62 13.17
N ARG A 589 6.79 1.01 12.12
CA ARG A 589 7.62 -0.19 12.22
C ARG A 589 8.87 0.05 13.07
N SER A 590 9.54 1.19 12.88
CA SER A 590 10.73 1.55 13.66
C SER A 590 10.42 1.72 15.15
N ILE A 591 9.29 2.34 15.50
CA ILE A 591 8.87 2.54 16.89
C ILE A 591 8.49 1.22 17.55
N LEU A 592 7.85 0.30 16.81
CA LEU A 592 7.52 -1.04 17.31
C LEU A 592 8.78 -1.88 17.60
N GLN A 593 9.82 -1.73 16.77
CA GLN A 593 11.09 -2.46 16.95
C GLN A 593 11.97 -1.90 18.07
N ASN A 594 12.09 -0.57 18.15
CA ASN A 594 13.09 0.09 19.01
C ASN A 594 12.49 0.75 20.27
N GLY A 595 11.17 0.76 20.42
CA GLY A 595 10.48 1.53 21.47
C GLY A 595 10.40 3.03 21.16
N ILE A 596 9.52 3.74 21.88
CA ILE A 596 9.21 5.17 21.63
C ILE A 596 10.39 6.10 21.98
N ASP A 597 11.28 5.68 22.88
CA ASP A 597 12.31 6.56 23.48
C ASP A 597 13.64 6.58 22.72
N HIS A 598 13.86 5.75 21.70
CA HIS A 598 15.20 5.56 21.15
C HIS A 598 15.67 6.63 20.15
N ARG A 599 14.80 7.58 19.74
CA ARG A 599 15.11 8.59 18.72
C ARG A 599 15.29 10.03 19.20
N SER A 600 15.10 10.33 20.49
CA SER A 600 15.24 11.70 21.00
C SER A 600 16.68 12.24 21.00
N GLN A 601 17.69 11.48 20.53
CA GLN A 601 19.10 11.88 20.62
C GLN A 601 19.94 11.75 19.34
N LYS A 602 19.42 11.29 18.19
CA LYS A 602 20.29 11.07 17.00
C LYS A 602 19.96 11.82 15.71
N ASP A 603 18.75 12.35 15.52
CA ASP A 603 18.35 12.92 14.22
C ASP A 603 18.11 14.44 14.24
N SER A 604 18.83 15.19 15.09
CA SER A 604 18.79 16.67 15.01
C SER A 604 19.57 17.25 13.83
N ASN A 605 20.31 16.44 13.06
CA ASN A 605 21.27 16.96 12.07
C ASN A 605 21.09 16.45 10.62
N ASP A 606 20.13 15.57 10.29
CA ASP A 606 20.08 14.98 8.94
C ASP A 606 18.66 14.71 8.42
N VAL A 607 17.74 15.70 8.44
CA VAL A 607 16.64 15.77 7.46
C VAL A 607 16.18 17.22 7.24
N ASP A 608 17.03 18.05 6.63
CA ASP A 608 16.55 19.24 5.91
C ASP A 608 16.06 18.78 4.52
N VAL A 609 14.88 18.18 4.48
CA VAL A 609 14.10 18.09 3.25
C VAL A 609 13.02 19.16 3.37
N ASP A 610 13.05 20.15 2.49
CA ASP A 610 12.11 21.27 2.48
C ASP A 610 10.68 20.75 2.20
N TYR A 611 9.93 20.44 3.27
CA TYR A 611 8.59 19.84 3.20
C TYR A 611 7.51 20.82 2.71
N LYS A 612 7.87 22.09 2.44
CA LYS A 612 6.97 23.07 1.81
C LYS A 612 6.61 22.71 0.37
N ASP A 613 7.44 21.92 -0.32
CA ASP A 613 7.19 21.55 -1.71
C ASP A 613 6.23 20.34 -1.89
N LEU A 614 5.90 19.61 -0.82
CA LEU A 614 5.04 18.41 -0.89
C LEU A 614 3.55 18.71 -0.68
N LEU A 615 3.21 19.86 -0.09
CA LEU A 615 1.85 20.37 -0.01
C LEU A 615 1.75 21.47 -1.06
N GLY A 616 1.33 21.08 -2.27
CA GLY A 616 1.11 22.02 -3.37
C GLY A 616 0.36 23.26 -2.88
N GLN A 617 0.92 24.42 -3.20
CA GLN A 617 0.33 25.72 -2.95
C GLN A 617 -1.13 25.73 -3.43
N ASN A 618 -2.07 25.90 -2.49
CA ASN A 618 -3.39 26.43 -2.77
C ASN A 618 -3.39 27.92 -2.46
#